data_AF-A0A929PJM1-F1
#
_entry.id   AF-A0A929PJM1-F1
#
_cell.length_a   1.000
_cell.length_b   1.000
_cell.length_c   1.000
_cell.angle_alpha   90.00
_cell.angle_beta   90.00
_cell.angle_gamma   90.00
#
_symmetry.space_group_name_H-M   'P 1'
#
loop_
_entity.id
_entity.type
_entity.pdbx_description
1 polymer ?
#
loop_
_entity_poly.entity_id
_entity_poly.type
_entity_poly.pdbx_seq_one_letter_code
_entity_poly.pdbx_strand_id
1 'polypeptide(L)' 'MNEQINSGVIGMGKMGIMHTGILSSLDGVEDKVVADKQDLILNFIKSTLPSIKTYEDYKNRKEVTLT' A
#
# COMPACT_ATOMS: atom_id res chain seq x y z
N MET A 1 -3.76 24.07 -4.33
CA MET A 1 -4.43 22.92 -4.95
C MET A 1 -3.88 21.71 -4.24
N ASN A 2 -4.64 21.07 -3.34
CA ASN A 2 -4.19 19.85 -2.66
C ASN A 2 -4.57 18.67 -3.55
N GLU A 3 -3.68 18.30 -4.46
CA GLU A 3 -3.83 17.06 -5.21
C GLU A 3 -3.61 15.90 -4.25
N GLN A 4 -4.65 15.11 -3.99
CA GLN A 4 -4.51 13.85 -3.25
C GLN A 4 -3.88 12.81 -4.17
N ILE A 5 -2.63 12.48 -3.89
CA ILE A 5 -1.89 11.41 -4.56
C ILE A 5 -2.19 10.13 -3.83
N ASN A 6 -3.07 9.34 -4.43
CA ASN A 6 -3.26 7.97 -4.03
C ASN A 6 -1.99 7.18 -4.44
N SER A 7 -1.39 6.41 -3.53
CA SER A 7 -0.23 5.56 -3.80
C SER A 7 -0.48 4.10 -3.46
N GLY A 8 0.29 3.21 -4.09
CA GLY A 8 0.25 1.78 -3.83
C GLY A 8 1.65 1.19 -3.83
N VAL A 9 1.92 0.29 -2.89
CA VAL A 9 3.24 -0.33 -2.71
C VAL A 9 3.20 -1.79 -3.12
N ILE A 10 4.02 -2.15 -4.10
CA ILE A 10 4.20 -3.53 -4.56
C ILE A 10 5.55 -4.03 -4.03
N GLY A 11 5.51 -5.04 -3.16
CA GLY A 11 6.64 -5.57 -2.41
C GLY A 11 6.84 -4.87 -1.08
N MET A 12 6.16 -5.35 -0.03
CA MET A 12 6.39 -4.97 1.37
C MET A 12 7.61 -5.68 1.96
N GLY A 13 8.75 -5.55 1.29
CA GLY A 13 10.03 -5.79 1.95
C GLY A 13 10.35 -4.69 2.97
N LYS A 14 11.57 -4.71 3.51
CA LYS A 14 12.07 -3.65 4.42
C LYS A 14 11.92 -2.25 3.82
N MET A 15 12.17 -2.13 2.51
CA MET A 15 12.02 -0.86 1.80
C MET A 15 10.56 -0.49 1.58
N GLY A 16 9.67 -1.45 1.27
CA GLY A 16 8.25 -1.18 1.06
C GLY A 16 7.62 -0.55 2.31
N ILE A 17 7.88 -1.14 3.48
CA ILE A 17 7.40 -0.62 4.77
C ILE A 17 7.91 0.82 5.02
N MET A 18 9.20 1.07 4.76
CA MET A 18 9.80 2.38 4.98
C MET A 18 9.19 3.45 4.05
N HIS A 19 8.97 3.12 2.78
CA HIS A 19 8.36 4.06 1.84
C HIS A 19 6.89 4.33 2.18
N THR A 20 6.11 3.33 2.60
CA THR A 20 4.74 3.53 3.10
C THR A 20 4.71 4.44 4.33
N GLY A 21 5.68 4.30 5.25
CA GLY A 21 5.81 5.19 6.41
C GLY A 21 6.09 6.65 6.02
N ILE A 22 6.94 6.86 5.01
CA ILE A 22 7.26 8.22 4.51
C ILE A 22 6.06 8.81 3.75
N LEU A 23 5.42 8.02 2.89
CA LEU A 23 4.26 8.44 2.09
C LEU A 23 3.06 8.78 2.98
N SER A 24 2.76 7.97 4.00
CA SER A 24 1.72 8.29 5.00
C SER A 24 2.00 9.52 5.86
N SER A 25 3.26 9.98 5.92
CA SER A 25 3.64 11.20 6.64
C SER A 25 3.53 12.47 5.77
N LEU A 26 3.30 12.33 4.46
CA LEU A 26 3.15 13.45 3.53
C LEU A 26 1.67 13.86 3.44
N ASP A 27 1.40 15.12 3.79
CA ASP A 27 0.06 15.69 3.64
C ASP A 27 -0.35 15.71 2.16
N GLY A 28 -1.42 14.98 1.83
CA GLY A 28 -1.92 14.82 0.47
C GLY A 28 -1.51 13.52 -0.22
N VAL A 29 -0.84 12.59 0.47
CA VAL A 29 -0.55 11.25 -0.05
C VAL A 29 -1.30 10.19 0.77
N GLU A 30 -2.09 9.35 0.10
CA GLU A 30 -2.83 8.27 0.75
C GLU A 30 -2.43 6.91 0.16
N ASP A 31 -1.76 6.09 0.96
CA ASP A 31 -1.43 4.71 0.59
C ASP A 31 -2.67 3.82 0.66
N LYS A 32 -3.26 3.51 -0.49
CA LYS A 32 -4.52 2.75 -0.56
C LYS A 32 -4.33 1.25 -0.73
N VAL A 33 -3.18 0.84 -1.29
CA VAL A 33 -2.99 -0.55 -1.73
C VAL A 33 -1.59 -1.07 -1.43
N VAL A 34 -1.51 -2.30 -0.97
CA VAL A 34 -0.28 -3.05 -0.74
C VAL A 34 -0.37 -4.39 -1.46
N ALA A 35 0.68 -4.79 -2.18
CA ALA A 35 0.77 -6.12 -2.77
C ALA A 35 2.07 -6.80 -2.35
N ASP A 36 2.01 -8.01 -1.80
CA ASP A 36 3.18 -8.83 -1.45
C ASP A 36 2.85 -10.31 -1.59
N LYS A 37 3.82 -11.14 -1.98
CA LYS A 37 3.61 -12.58 -2.10
C LYS A 37 3.64 -13.32 -0.75
N GLN A 38 4.11 -12.65 0.30
CA GLN A 38 4.24 -13.24 1.63
C GLN A 38 3.01 -12.95 2.48
N ASP A 39 2.22 -13.99 2.75
CA ASP A 39 1.01 -13.92 3.57
C ASP A 39 1.27 -13.32 4.96
N LEU A 40 2.44 -13.61 5.54
CA LEU A 40 2.85 -13.06 6.85
C LEU A 40 2.84 -11.52 6.83
N ILE A 41 3.34 -10.93 5.74
CA ILE A 41 3.45 -9.49 5.58
C ILE A 41 2.07 -8.89 5.31
N LEU A 42 1.27 -9.52 4.45
CA LEU A 42 -0.10 -9.10 4.19
C LEU A 42 -0.96 -9.11 5.46
N ASN A 43 -0.83 -10.15 6.28
CA ASN A 43 -1.54 -10.27 7.55
C ASN A 43 -1.08 -9.21 8.56
N PHE A 44 0.23 -8.92 8.62
CA PHE A 44 0.76 -7.84 9.46
C PHE A 44 0.19 -6.48 9.05
N ILE A 45 0.17 -6.17 7.76
CA ILE A 45 -0.39 -4.91 7.22
C ILE A 45 -1.90 -4.84 7.50
N LYS A 46 -2.66 -5.91 7.21
CA LYS A 46 -4.10 -5.98 7.53
C LYS A 46 -4.39 -5.71 9.02
N SER A 47 -3.54 -6.24 9.91
CA SER A 47 -3.70 -6.05 11.35
C SER A 47 -3.31 -4.65 11.83
N THR A 48 -2.34 -4.02 11.17
CA THR A 48 -1.79 -2.71 11.59
C THR A 48 -2.55 -1.55 10.96
N LEU A 49 -2.99 -1.72 9.71
CA LEU A 49 -3.61 -0.71 8.86
C LEU A 49 -4.84 -1.31 8.17
N PRO A 50 -5.97 -1.46 8.89
CA PRO A 50 -7.18 -2.11 8.37
C PRO A 50 -7.86 -1.35 7.23
N SER A 51 -7.53 -0.06 7.05
CA SER A 51 -8.01 0.78 5.94
C SER A 51 -7.33 0.49 4.60
N ILE A 52 -6.18 -0.20 4.60
CA ILE A 52 -5.38 -0.44 3.39
C ILE A 52 -5.74 -1.80 2.79
N LYS A 53 -5.98 -1.84 1.48
CA LYS A 53 -6.26 -3.09 0.77
C LYS A 53 -4.97 -3.85 0.49
N THR A 54 -4.89 -5.10 0.91
CA THR A 54 -3.70 -5.95 0.69
C THR A 54 -3.98 -7.05 -0.34
N TYR A 55 -3.02 -7.35 -1.22
CA TYR A 55 -3.15 -8.35 -2.29
C TYR A 55 -1.92 -9.28 -2.36
N GLU A 56 -2.13 -10.56 -2.68
CA GLU A 56 -1.03 -11.52 -2.88
C GLU A 56 -0.33 -11.38 -4.23
N ASP A 57 -1.08 -10.99 -5.26
CA ASP A 57 -0.56 -10.84 -6.62
C ASP A 57 -0.92 -9.47 -7.19
N TYR A 58 0.10 -8.74 -7.62
CA TYR A 58 -0.04 -7.46 -8.32
C TYR A 58 -0.71 -7.63 -9.70
N LYS A 59 -0.59 -8.82 -10.34
CA LYS A 59 -1.25 -9.13 -11.61
C LYS A 59 -2.75 -9.38 -11.48
N ASN A 60 -3.24 -9.63 -10.26
CA ASN A 60 -4.66 -9.86 -10.02
C ASN A 60 -5.52 -8.61 -10.20
N ARG A 61 -4.92 -7.45 -10.53
CA ARG A 61 -5.62 -6.32 -11.14
C ARG A 61 -4.79 -5.66 -12.25
N LYS A 62 -5.41 -5.50 -13.41
CA LYS A 62 -5.02 -4.53 -14.46
C LYS A 62 -5.27 -3.07 -14.08
N GLU A 63 -5.75 -2.83 -12.87
CA GLU A 63 -6.27 -1.54 -12.42
C GLU A 63 -6.05 -1.43 -10.91
N VAL A 64 -4.86 -0.98 -10.51
CA VAL A 64 -4.72 -0.31 -9.21
C VAL A 64 -5.41 1.04 -9.37
N THR A 65 -6.75 1.02 -9.46
CA THR A 65 -7.55 2.24 -9.51
C THR A 65 -7.55 2.80 -8.11
N LEU A 66 -6.62 3.73 -7.97
CA LEU A 66 -6.51 4.73 -6.94
C LEU A 66 -7.72 5.68 -7.03
N THR A 67 -8.93 5.16 -6.78
CA THR A 67 -10.16 5.97 -6.67
C THR A 67 -10.25 6.56 -5.27
#